data_AF-A0A841LL52-F1
#
_entry.id   AF-A0A841LL52-F1
#
_cell.length_a   1.000
_cell.length_b   1.000
_cell.length_c   1.000
_cell.angle_alpha   90.00
_cell.angle_beta   90.00
_cell.angle_gamma   90.00
#
_symmetry.space_group_name_H-M   'P 1'
#
loop_
_entity.id
_entity.type
_entity.pdbx_description
1 polymer ?
#
loop_
_entity_poly.entity_id
_entity_poly.type
_entity_poly.pdbx_seq_one_letter_code
_entity_poly.pdbx_strand_id
1 'polypeptide(L)'
;MVTPKASTIKMTPEELKKTYLKLSTVELLEIVDNKFNYTALAVSIALAELASREVSEQDINHYKDSQIEKVVTFIKRNISDDLNLLQKNLFYFIWFPLINFAFKQNFRDDNYILKLKQANYYSLIGFLVFISTGVLSAIFNYNNLISFTIWIVGFIPAYIFDEKFNREKQINKLKILYDSTNADEENNLE
;
A
#
# COMPACT_ATOMS: atom_id res chain seq x y z
N MET A 1 4.53 4.76 18.99
CA MET A 1 5.36 4.10 20.03
C MET A 1 6.05 2.92 19.38
N VAL A 2 7.36 2.73 19.59
CA VAL A 2 8.10 1.61 18.99
C VAL A 2 7.95 0.40 19.90
N THR A 3 7.07 -0.54 19.54
CA THR A 3 7.05 -1.86 20.16
C THR A 3 8.27 -2.64 19.67
N PRO A 4 9.03 -3.30 20.57
CA PRO A 4 10.25 -3.98 20.19
C PRO A 4 9.91 -5.19 19.32
N LYS A 5 10.20 -5.08 18.02
CA LYS A 5 10.19 -6.20 17.07
C LYS A 5 11.34 -7.14 17.41
N ALA A 6 11.18 -8.43 17.09
CA ALA A 6 12.11 -9.51 17.43
C ALA A 6 13.60 -9.29 17.08
N SER A 7 13.95 -8.29 16.26
CA SER A 7 15.33 -8.03 15.83
C SER A 7 16.09 -6.99 16.66
N THR A 8 15.51 -6.33 17.67
CA THR A 8 16.25 -5.30 18.42
C THR A 8 15.86 -5.19 19.90
N ILE A 9 16.87 -5.35 20.75
CA ILE A 9 16.96 -5.02 22.20
C ILE A 9 16.63 -6.18 23.17
N LYS A 10 17.63 -6.55 23.98
CA LYS A 10 17.48 -7.34 25.22
C LYS A 10 16.77 -6.48 26.28
N MET A 11 15.46 -6.27 26.16
CA MET A 11 14.67 -5.69 27.24
C MET A 11 14.50 -6.74 28.34
N THR A 12 14.57 -6.30 29.60
CA THR A 12 14.32 -7.19 30.73
C THR A 12 12.80 -7.44 30.89
N PRO A 13 12.38 -8.57 31.49
CA PRO A 13 10.95 -8.88 31.66
C PRO A 13 10.18 -7.82 32.45
N GLU A 14 10.83 -7.18 33.42
CA GLU A 14 10.24 -6.12 34.24
C GLU A 14 10.01 -4.83 33.46
N GLU A 15 10.94 -4.47 32.57
CA GLU A 15 10.81 -3.32 31.67
C GLU A 15 9.72 -3.54 30.63
N LEU A 16 9.60 -4.77 30.10
CA LEU A 16 8.52 -5.17 29.19
C LEU A 16 7.16 -5.07 29.87
N LYS A 17 7.03 -5.58 31.10
CA LYS A 17 5.79 -5.47 31.88
C LYS A 17 5.42 -4.02 32.15
N LYS A 18 6.38 -3.18 32.56
CA LYS A 18 6.18 -1.73 32.77
C LYS A 18 5.78 -0.99 31.49
N THR A 19 6.27 -1.45 30.35
CA THR A 19 5.93 -0.89 29.04
C THR A 19 4.52 -1.30 28.63
N TYR A 20 4.15 -2.57 28.79
CA TYR A 20 2.86 -3.12 28.36
C TYR A 20 1.70 -2.65 29.25
N LEU A 21 1.98 -2.34 30.52
CA LEU A 21 1.04 -1.64 31.40
C LEU A 21 0.58 -0.28 30.84
N LYS A 22 1.41 0.39 30.04
CA LYS A 22 1.07 1.69 29.43
C LYS A 22 0.36 1.56 28.09
N LEU A 23 0.35 0.37 27.49
CA LEU A 23 -0.33 0.12 26.22
C LEU A 23 -1.83 0.00 26.43
N SER A 24 -2.60 0.42 25.42
CA SER A 24 -4.03 0.18 25.35
C SER A 24 -4.35 -1.31 25.11
N THR A 25 -5.58 -1.71 25.41
CA THR A 25 -6.07 -3.09 25.16
C THR A 25 -5.94 -3.47 23.68
N VAL A 26 -6.19 -2.53 22.76
CA VAL A 26 -6.06 -2.71 21.30
C VAL A 26 -4.60 -3.02 20.90
N GLU A 27 -3.63 -2.28 21.46
CA GLU A 27 -2.21 -2.49 21.17
C GLU A 27 -1.69 -3.82 21.74
N LEU A 28 -2.22 -4.27 22.89
CA LEU A 28 -1.90 -5.58 23.46
C LEU A 28 -2.47 -6.72 22.62
N LEU A 29 -3.71 -6.57 22.13
CA LEU A 29 -4.33 -7.53 21.20
C LEU A 29 -3.53 -7.62 19.90
N GLU A 30 -3.03 -6.50 19.36
CA GLU A 30 -2.18 -6.49 18.17
C GLU A 30 -0.85 -7.25 18.37
N ILE A 31 -0.26 -7.23 19.57
CA ILE A 31 0.96 -7.98 19.90
C ILE A 31 0.68 -9.49 19.91
N VAL A 32 -0.46 -9.90 20.46
CA VAL A 32 -0.88 -11.32 20.52
C VAL A 32 -1.24 -11.84 19.13
N ASP A 33 -1.96 -11.03 18.36
CA ASP A 33 -2.35 -11.33 16.98
C ASP A 33 -1.11 -11.50 16.08
N ASN A 34 -0.12 -10.62 16.23
CA ASN A 34 1.16 -10.69 15.51
C ASN A 34 2.25 -11.48 16.25
N LYS A 35 1.89 -12.56 16.99
CA LYS A 35 2.82 -13.33 17.85
C LYS A 35 4.17 -13.70 17.21
N PHE A 36 4.22 -13.94 15.90
CA PHE A 36 5.45 -14.31 15.17
C PHE A 36 6.44 -13.16 14.98
N ASN A 37 5.98 -11.90 15.09
CA ASN A 37 6.83 -10.71 14.98
C ASN A 37 7.45 -10.31 16.33
N TYR A 38 7.05 -10.99 17.42
CA TYR A 38 7.44 -10.71 18.80
C TYR A 38 8.13 -11.91 19.44
N THR A 39 8.86 -11.66 20.53
CA THR A 39 9.46 -12.75 21.31
C THR A 39 8.38 -13.49 22.10
N ALA A 40 8.57 -14.79 22.35
CA ALA A 40 7.62 -15.57 23.16
C ALA A 40 7.39 -14.96 24.55
N LEU A 41 8.42 -14.30 25.11
CA LEU A 41 8.34 -13.58 26.38
C LEU A 41 7.48 -12.31 26.29
N ALA A 42 7.55 -11.56 25.19
CA ALA A 42 6.66 -10.43 24.95
C ALA A 42 5.20 -10.89 24.85
N VAL A 43 4.94 -11.95 24.07
CA VAL A 43 3.59 -12.49 23.88
C VAL A 43 3.01 -12.99 25.22
N SER A 44 3.79 -13.69 26.04
CA SER A 44 3.31 -14.17 27.34
C SER A 44 2.99 -13.05 28.32
N ILE A 45 3.79 -11.98 28.34
CA ILE A 45 3.52 -10.79 29.18
C ILE A 45 2.27 -10.06 28.68
N ALA A 46 2.09 -9.93 27.36
CA ALA A 46 0.89 -9.31 26.78
C ALA A 46 -0.38 -10.12 27.12
N LEU A 47 -0.34 -11.45 27.03
CA LEU A 47 -1.45 -12.32 27.43
C LEU A 47 -1.77 -12.20 28.92
N ALA A 48 -0.75 -12.17 29.77
CA ALA A 48 -0.94 -12.02 31.22
C ALA A 48 -1.58 -10.66 31.57
N GLU A 49 -1.22 -9.61 30.83
CA GLU A 49 -1.77 -8.27 31.00
C GLU A 49 -3.19 -8.12 30.41
N LEU A 50 -3.50 -8.80 29.31
CA LEU A 50 -4.88 -8.88 28.81
C LEU A 50 -5.77 -9.65 29.79
N ALA A 51 -5.27 -10.74 30.38
CA ALA A 51 -5.98 -11.50 31.40
C ALA A 51 -6.23 -10.68 32.68
N SER A 52 -5.28 -9.82 33.08
CA SER A 52 -5.45 -8.94 34.26
C SER A 52 -6.46 -7.82 34.05
N ARG A 53 -6.75 -7.46 32.79
CA ARG A 53 -7.68 -6.39 32.41
C ARG A 53 -9.11 -6.84 32.19
N GLU A 54 -9.41 -8.13 32.35
CA GLU A 54 -10.75 -8.71 32.13
C GLU A 54 -11.37 -8.28 30.79
N VAL A 55 -10.56 -8.37 29.72
CA VAL A 55 -10.99 -7.95 28.37
C VAL A 55 -12.24 -8.72 27.96
N SER A 56 -13.30 -7.98 27.64
CA SER A 56 -14.59 -8.58 27.31
C SER A 56 -14.59 -9.14 25.89
N GLU A 57 -15.51 -10.08 25.60
CA GLU A 57 -15.73 -10.53 24.21
C GLU A 57 -16.10 -9.36 23.28
N GLN A 58 -16.77 -8.32 23.80
CA GLN A 58 -17.10 -7.12 23.03
C GLN A 58 -15.84 -6.35 22.62
N ASP A 59 -14.83 -6.26 23.47
CA ASP A 59 -13.56 -5.59 23.15
C ASP A 59 -12.76 -6.35 22.08
N ILE A 60 -12.79 -7.69 22.14
CA ILE A 60 -12.16 -8.56 21.14
C ILE A 60 -12.87 -8.42 19.80
N ASN A 61 -14.21 -8.42 19.79
CA ASN A 61 -14.99 -8.23 18.57
C ASN A 61 -14.75 -6.84 17.97
N HIS A 62 -14.73 -5.79 18.79
CA HIS A 62 -14.42 -4.44 18.33
C HIS A 62 -13.01 -4.33 17.75
N TYR A 63 -12.02 -5.02 18.33
CA TYR A 63 -10.68 -5.12 17.75
C TYR A 63 -10.72 -5.77 16.37
N LYS A 64 -11.36 -6.95 16.25
CA LYS A 64 -11.49 -7.66 14.97
C LYS A 64 -12.19 -6.80 13.92
N ASP A 65 -13.31 -6.17 14.26
CA ASP A 65 -14.04 -5.27 13.39
C ASP A 65 -13.16 -4.10 12.93
N SER A 66 -12.36 -3.51 13.83
CA SER A 66 -11.44 -2.43 13.48
C SER A 66 -10.32 -2.87 12.52
N GLN A 67 -9.86 -4.12 12.61
CA GLN A 67 -8.87 -4.67 11.68
C GLN A 67 -9.51 -4.95 10.32
N ILE A 68 -10.72 -5.52 10.30
CA ILE A 68 -11.50 -5.72 9.08
C ILE A 68 -11.75 -4.37 8.40
N GLU A 69 -12.14 -3.33 9.14
CA GLU A 69 -12.39 -1.99 8.59
C GLU A 69 -11.13 -1.38 7.96
N LYS A 70 -9.96 -1.52 8.61
CA LYS A 70 -8.67 -1.07 8.05
C LYS A 70 -8.37 -1.78 6.74
N VAL A 71 -8.57 -3.10 6.69
CA VAL A 71 -8.36 -3.91 5.48
C VAL A 71 -9.33 -3.52 4.38
N VAL A 72 -10.62 -3.41 4.67
CA VAL A 72 -11.66 -2.99 3.72
C VAL A 72 -11.36 -1.59 3.19
N THR A 73 -10.97 -0.66 4.06
CA THR A 73 -10.60 0.70 3.67
C THR A 73 -9.38 0.68 2.76
N PHE A 74 -8.36 -0.11 3.09
CA PHE A 74 -7.17 -0.26 2.27
C PHE A 74 -7.48 -0.86 0.89
N ILE A 75 -8.32 -1.90 0.84
CA ILE A 75 -8.79 -2.55 -0.38
C ILE A 75 -9.58 -1.54 -1.22
N LYS A 76 -10.60 -0.90 -0.66
CA LYS A 76 -11.41 0.10 -1.37
C LYS A 76 -10.54 1.21 -1.96
N ARG A 77 -9.59 1.72 -1.16
CA ARG A 77 -8.66 2.78 -1.55
C ARG A 77 -7.67 2.36 -2.65
N ASN A 78 -7.25 1.09 -2.68
CA ASN A 78 -6.21 0.61 -3.60
C ASN A 78 -6.71 -0.32 -4.71
N ILE A 79 -8.01 -0.64 -4.75
CA ILE A 79 -8.66 -1.43 -5.80
C ILE A 79 -9.68 -0.59 -6.56
N SER A 80 -10.50 0.18 -5.85
CA SER A 80 -11.63 0.89 -6.46
C SER A 80 -11.29 2.32 -6.88
N ASP A 81 -10.30 2.93 -6.24
CA ASP A 81 -9.97 4.34 -6.43
C ASP A 81 -8.65 4.47 -7.24
N ASP A 82 -8.79 4.53 -8.56
CA ASP A 82 -7.70 4.64 -9.51
C ASP A 82 -7.43 6.10 -9.94
N LEU A 83 -6.35 6.31 -10.70
CA LEU A 83 -6.16 7.61 -11.33
C LEU A 83 -7.26 7.85 -12.36
N ASN A 84 -7.95 8.97 -12.24
CA ASN A 84 -8.91 9.37 -13.26
C ASN A 84 -8.18 9.67 -14.59
N LEU A 85 -8.93 9.69 -15.69
CA LEU A 85 -8.38 9.90 -17.03
C LEU A 85 -7.57 11.21 -17.12
N LEU A 86 -8.00 12.27 -16.44
CA LEU A 86 -7.29 13.56 -16.42
C LEU A 86 -5.94 13.46 -15.72
N GLN A 87 -5.86 12.76 -14.60
CA GLN A 87 -4.61 12.51 -13.88
C GLN A 87 -3.69 11.60 -14.69
N LYS A 88 -4.21 10.56 -15.34
CA LYS A 88 -3.44 9.70 -16.26
C LYS A 88 -2.79 10.55 -17.37
N ASN A 89 -3.57 11.44 -18.00
CA ASN A 89 -3.06 12.39 -18.99
C ASN A 89 -2.04 13.37 -18.39
N LEU A 90 -2.33 13.94 -17.22
CA LEU A 90 -1.43 14.86 -16.52
C LEU A 90 -0.06 14.23 -16.31
N PHE A 91 0.01 13.02 -15.74
CA PHE A 91 1.29 12.36 -15.50
C PHE A 91 1.99 11.93 -16.79
N TYR A 92 1.24 11.59 -17.84
CA TYR A 92 1.82 11.24 -19.13
C TYR A 92 2.45 12.46 -19.83
N PHE A 93 1.74 13.58 -19.88
CA PHE A 93 2.18 14.79 -20.58
C PHE A 93 3.03 15.73 -19.72
N ILE A 94 3.03 15.56 -18.40
CA ILE A 94 3.83 16.35 -17.47
C ILE A 94 4.67 15.39 -16.63
N TRP A 95 5.84 15.03 -17.14
CA TRP A 95 6.76 14.11 -16.46
C TRP A 95 7.79 14.84 -15.58
N PHE A 96 7.73 16.17 -15.47
CA PHE A 96 8.67 16.96 -14.67
C PHE A 96 8.68 16.50 -13.20
N PRO A 97 9.85 16.10 -12.66
CA PRO A 97 9.94 15.56 -11.30
C PRO A 97 9.37 16.48 -10.22
N LEU A 98 9.58 17.79 -10.35
CA LEU A 98 9.16 18.78 -9.34
C LEU A 98 7.64 18.90 -9.23
N ILE A 99 6.94 18.97 -10.36
CA ILE A 99 5.47 19.06 -10.41
C ILE A 99 4.87 17.73 -9.94
N ASN A 100 5.39 16.63 -10.45
CA ASN A 100 4.93 15.29 -10.08
C ASN A 100 5.16 14.96 -8.61
N PHE A 101 6.22 15.49 -8.00
CA PHE A 101 6.49 15.29 -6.59
C PHE A 101 5.35 15.81 -5.71
N ALA A 102 4.84 17.02 -5.97
CA ALA A 102 3.75 17.60 -5.20
C ALA A 102 2.46 16.74 -5.25
N PHE A 103 2.07 16.28 -6.44
CA PHE A 103 0.90 15.41 -6.58
C PHE A 103 1.12 14.02 -5.97
N LYS A 104 2.33 13.46 -6.11
CA LYS A 104 2.67 12.15 -5.55
C LYS A 104 2.80 12.18 -4.03
N GLN A 105 3.13 13.33 -3.45
CA GLN A 105 3.20 13.52 -1.99
C GLN A 105 1.82 13.34 -1.36
N ASN A 106 0.78 13.96 -1.92
CA ASN A 106 -0.61 13.77 -1.46
C ASN A 106 -1.01 12.28 -1.48
N PHE A 107 -0.66 11.55 -2.54
CA PHE A 107 -0.94 10.11 -2.62
C PHE A 107 -0.16 9.27 -1.61
N ARG A 108 1.06 9.69 -1.24
CA ARG A 108 1.87 9.01 -0.21
C ARG A 108 1.27 9.23 1.17
N ASP A 109 0.90 10.46 1.48
CA ASP A 109 0.33 10.83 2.78
C ASP A 109 -1.01 10.10 3.01
N ASP A 110 -1.79 9.93 1.94
CA ASP A 110 -3.05 9.20 1.95
C ASP A 110 -2.93 7.67 1.76
N ASN A 111 -1.71 7.10 1.68
CA ASN A 111 -1.47 5.67 1.45
C ASN A 111 -2.12 5.08 0.18
N TYR A 112 -2.24 5.87 -0.90
CA TYR A 112 -2.70 5.41 -2.21
C TYR A 112 -1.55 4.76 -3.02
N ILE A 113 -1.31 3.47 -2.77
CA ILE A 113 -0.26 2.69 -3.44
C ILE A 113 -0.56 2.53 -4.94
N LEU A 114 -1.81 2.24 -5.30
CA LEU A 114 -2.21 2.05 -6.71
C LEU A 114 -1.99 3.33 -7.52
N LYS A 115 -2.52 4.46 -7.05
CA LYS A 115 -2.38 5.76 -7.72
C LYS A 115 -0.92 6.16 -7.87
N LEU A 116 -0.08 5.90 -6.86
CA LEU A 116 1.35 6.19 -6.92
C LEU A 116 2.06 5.37 -8.00
N LYS A 117 1.73 4.08 -8.12
CA LYS A 117 2.28 3.21 -9.18
C LYS A 117 1.83 3.65 -10.56
N GLN A 118 0.54 3.93 -10.75
CA GLN A 118 0.01 4.44 -12.02
C GLN A 118 0.67 5.78 -12.38
N ALA A 119 0.78 6.72 -11.43
CA ALA A 119 1.42 8.02 -11.66
C ALA A 119 2.87 7.85 -12.13
N ASN A 120 3.63 6.96 -11.51
CA ASN A 120 5.00 6.64 -11.92
C ASN A 120 5.05 5.98 -13.31
N TYR A 121 4.14 5.04 -13.60
CA TYR A 121 4.04 4.40 -14.91
C TYR A 121 3.79 5.43 -16.02
N TYR A 122 2.74 6.26 -15.90
CA TYR A 122 2.41 7.26 -16.91
C TYR A 122 3.53 8.30 -17.06
N SER A 123 4.14 8.75 -15.96
CA SER A 123 5.31 9.66 -16.02
C SER A 123 6.47 9.06 -16.81
N LEU A 124 6.80 7.80 -16.57
CA LEU A 124 7.92 7.12 -17.21
C LEU A 124 7.64 6.85 -18.68
N ILE A 125 6.46 6.30 -19.00
CA ILE A 125 6.10 6.00 -20.39
C ILE A 125 5.96 7.27 -21.21
N GLY A 126 5.33 8.32 -20.66
CA GLY A 126 5.23 9.61 -21.31
C GLY A 126 6.60 10.21 -21.66
N PHE A 127 7.54 10.14 -20.70
CA PHE A 127 8.93 10.54 -20.94
C PHE A 127 9.61 9.70 -22.01
N LEU A 128 9.49 8.37 -21.95
CA LEU A 128 10.12 7.48 -22.94
C LEU A 128 9.58 7.73 -24.35
N VAL A 129 8.26 7.83 -24.51
CA VAL A 129 7.65 8.12 -25.81
C VAL A 129 8.06 9.50 -26.31
N PHE A 130 8.14 10.51 -25.43
CA PHE A 130 8.64 11.84 -25.79
C PHE A 130 10.09 11.81 -26.31
N ILE A 131 10.98 11.09 -25.62
CA ILE A 131 12.37 10.93 -26.07
C ILE A 131 12.45 10.16 -27.38
N SER A 132 11.73 9.04 -27.50
CA SER A 132 11.71 8.24 -28.73
C SER A 132 11.16 9.02 -29.92
N THR A 133 10.11 9.82 -29.72
CA THR A 133 9.56 10.68 -30.78
C THR A 133 10.54 11.78 -31.17
N GLY A 134 11.25 12.39 -30.23
CA GLY A 134 12.32 13.35 -30.51
C GLY A 134 13.46 12.75 -31.36
N VAL A 135 13.92 11.55 -31.00
CA VAL A 135 14.97 10.83 -31.76
C VAL A 135 14.48 10.46 -33.17
N LEU A 136 13.26 9.92 -33.29
CA LEU A 136 12.68 9.61 -34.59
C LEU A 136 12.49 10.86 -35.46
N SER A 137 12.07 11.97 -34.86
CA SER A 137 11.94 13.26 -35.54
C SER A 137 13.26 13.72 -36.14
N ALA A 138 14.37 13.54 -35.42
CA ALA A 138 15.71 13.92 -35.89
C ALA A 138 16.23 12.99 -37.00
N ILE A 139 15.94 11.69 -36.94
CA ILE A 139 16.39 10.71 -37.94
C ILE A 139 15.61 10.87 -39.26
N PHE A 140 14.29 11.04 -39.17
CA PHE A 140 13.40 11.06 -40.34
C PHE A 140 13.02 12.48 -40.80
N ASN A 141 13.54 13.52 -40.15
CA ASN A 141 13.21 14.92 -40.42
C ASN A 141 11.69 15.19 -40.40
N TYR A 142 10.98 14.62 -39.43
CA TYR A 142 9.56 14.90 -39.24
C TYR A 142 9.35 16.35 -38.83
N ASN A 143 8.25 16.96 -39.30
CA ASN A 143 7.82 18.24 -38.76
C ASN A 143 7.35 18.06 -37.30
N ASN A 144 7.35 19.16 -36.55
CA ASN A 144 6.96 19.13 -35.14
C ASN A 144 5.54 18.60 -34.92
N LEU A 145 4.61 18.88 -35.84
CA LEU A 145 3.22 18.44 -35.74
C LEU A 145 3.09 16.91 -35.77
N ILE A 146 3.83 16.23 -36.64
CA ILE A 146 3.85 14.76 -36.72
C ILE A 146 4.40 14.18 -35.42
N SER A 147 5.51 14.73 -34.90
CA SER A 147 6.12 14.28 -33.65
C SER A 147 5.20 14.45 -32.44
N PHE A 148 4.50 15.59 -32.34
CA PHE A 148 3.46 15.79 -31.32
C PHE A 148 2.30 14.81 -31.47
N THR A 149 1.87 14.54 -32.70
CA THR A 149 0.79 13.58 -32.96
C THR A 149 1.18 12.17 -32.52
N ILE A 150 2.38 11.71 -32.86
CA ILE A 150 2.88 10.39 -32.43
C ILE A 150 2.94 10.31 -30.91
N TRP A 151 3.39 11.37 -30.25
CA TRP A 151 3.47 11.41 -28.79
C TRP A 151 2.08 11.33 -28.13
N ILE A 152 1.10 12.10 -28.62
CA ILE A 152 -0.29 12.04 -28.12
C ILE A 152 -0.90 10.67 -28.37
N VAL A 153 -0.74 10.12 -29.58
CA VAL A 153 -1.27 8.79 -29.93
C VAL A 153 -0.60 7.68 -29.11
N GLY A 154 0.67 7.88 -28.71
CA GLY A 154 1.40 6.99 -27.80
C GLY A 154 0.75 6.83 -26.42
N PHE A 155 -0.17 7.69 -26.02
CA PHE A 155 -0.96 7.52 -24.80
C PHE A 155 -1.90 6.32 -24.89
N ILE A 156 -2.49 6.06 -26.06
CA ILE A 156 -3.48 4.98 -26.27
C ILE A 156 -2.92 3.59 -25.90
N PRO A 157 -1.77 3.14 -26.45
CA PRO A 157 -1.22 1.85 -26.06
C PRO A 157 -0.78 1.82 -24.59
N ALA A 158 -0.29 2.93 -24.03
CA ALA A 158 0.07 3.01 -22.61
C ALA A 158 -1.17 2.82 -21.71
N TYR A 159 -2.27 3.46 -22.07
CA TYR A 159 -3.55 3.34 -21.36
C TYR A 159 -4.10 1.91 -21.42
N ILE A 160 -4.14 1.29 -22.60
CA ILE A 160 -4.63 -0.08 -22.77
C ILE A 160 -3.77 -1.07 -21.96
N PHE A 161 -2.45 -0.87 -21.93
CA PHE A 161 -1.55 -1.74 -21.19
C PHE A 161 -1.74 -1.61 -19.67
N ASP A 162 -1.88 -0.39 -19.16
CA ASP A 162 -2.12 -0.16 -17.73
C ASP A 162 -3.44 -0.80 -17.27
N GLU A 163 -4.51 -0.59 -18.04
CA GLU A 163 -5.86 -1.05 -17.70
C GLU A 163 -5.99 -2.58 -17.72
N LYS A 164 -5.32 -3.25 -18.67
CA LYS A 164 -5.39 -4.71 -18.81
C LYS A 164 -4.37 -5.45 -17.94
N PHE A 165 -3.12 -4.99 -17.88
CA PHE A 165 -2.05 -5.76 -17.24
C PHE A 165 -1.75 -5.30 -15.82
N ASN A 166 -1.54 -3.99 -15.62
CA ASN A 166 -1.15 -3.48 -14.32
C ASN A 166 -2.30 -3.53 -13.32
N ARG A 167 -3.52 -3.20 -13.75
CA ARG A 167 -4.71 -3.22 -12.90
C ARG A 167 -5.07 -4.64 -12.49
N GLU A 168 -5.25 -5.55 -13.44
CA GLU A 168 -5.64 -6.94 -13.14
C GLU A 168 -4.63 -7.64 -12.24
N LYS A 169 -3.32 -7.45 -12.49
CA LYS A 169 -2.27 -8.03 -11.64
C LYS A 169 -2.30 -7.50 -10.21
N GLN A 170 -2.63 -6.23 -10.02
CA GLN A 170 -2.74 -5.62 -8.69
C GLN A 170 -3.99 -6.08 -7.96
N ILE A 171 -5.12 -6.15 -8.65
CA ILE A 171 -6.36 -6.70 -8.10
C ILE A 171 -6.17 -8.16 -7.70
N ASN A 172 -5.55 -8.98 -8.55
CA ASN A 172 -5.29 -10.38 -8.25
C ASN A 172 -4.33 -10.54 -7.06
N LYS A 173 -3.28 -9.72 -6.96
CA LYS A 173 -2.37 -9.76 -5.81
C LYS A 173 -3.10 -9.40 -4.50
N LEU A 174 -4.01 -8.43 -4.54
CA LEU A 174 -4.79 -8.02 -3.38
C LEU A 174 -5.85 -9.05 -2.98
N LYS A 175 -6.49 -9.70 -3.97
CA LYS A 175 -7.38 -10.85 -3.72
C LYS A 175 -6.64 -12.01 -3.05
N ILE A 176 -5.47 -12.38 -3.57
CA ILE A 176 -4.66 -13.47 -2.98
C ILE A 176 -4.29 -13.16 -1.52
N LEU A 177 -3.89 -11.93 -1.21
CA LEU A 177 -3.57 -11.53 0.17
C LEU A 177 -4.79 -11.65 1.08
N TYR A 178 -5.97 -11.28 0.60
CA TYR A 178 -7.22 -11.40 1.35
C TYR A 178 -7.61 -12.86 1.58
N ASP A 179 -7.58 -13.68 0.52
CA ASP A 179 -7.95 -15.10 0.60
C ASP A 179 -6.99 -15.88 1.52
N SER A 180 -5.68 -15.54 1.51
CA SER A 180 -4.71 -16.16 2.43
C SER A 180 -4.96 -15.80 3.90
N THR A 181 -5.37 -14.57 4.19
CA THR A 181 -5.66 -14.15 5.57
C THR A 181 -6.88 -14.88 6.14
N ASN A 182 -7.93 -15.07 5.34
CA ASN A 182 -9.11 -15.81 5.79
C ASN A 182 -8.84 -17.31 5.97
N ALA A 183 -8.02 -17.91 5.09
CA ALA A 183 -7.67 -19.34 5.19
C ALA A 183 -6.82 -19.66 6.43
N ASP A 184 -5.99 -18.72 6.88
CA ASP A 184 -5.23 -18.86 8.12
C ASP A 184 -6.14 -18.71 9.36
N GLU A 185 -7.21 -17.91 9.30
CA GLU A 185 -8.18 -17.80 10.39
C GLU A 185 -9.05 -19.06 10.56
N GLU A 186 -9.50 -19.69 9.46
CA GLU A 186 -10.27 -20.94 9.51
C GLU A 186 -9.45 -22.13 10.04
N ASN A 187 -8.18 -22.27 9.63
CA ASN A 187 -7.32 -23.36 10.10
C ASN A 187 -6.86 -23.22 11.56
N ASN A 188 -6.98 -22.03 12.16
CA ASN A 188 -6.65 -21.81 13.58
C ASN A 188 -7.85 -22.01 14.53
N LEU A 189 -9.04 -22.31 13.98
CA LEU A 189 -10.27 -22.59 14.72
C LEU A 189 -10.63 -24.09 14.75
N GLU A 190 -9.90 -24.94 14.03
CA GLU A 190 -9.94 -26.41 14.10
C GLU A 190 -8.84 -26.98 15.01
#